data_AF-A0A975CX94-F1
#
_entry.id   AF-A0A975CX94-F1
#
_cell.length_a   1.000
_cell.length_b   1.000
_cell.length_c   1.000
_cell.angle_alpha   90.00
_cell.angle_beta   90.00
_cell.angle_gamma   90.00
#
_symmetry.space_group_name_H-M   'P 1'
#
loop_
_entity.id
_entity.type
_entity.pdbx_description
1 polymer ?
#
loop_
_entity_poly.entity_id
_entity_poly.type
_entity_poly.pdbx_seq_one_letter_code
_entity_poly.pdbx_strand_id
1 'polypeptide(L)'
;MEKITVDLIAHKEFSISSKGYDQAEVDNFLDDICEEMERMEKEIMDLRQKTTVVHPAAPAAAGSVNEDQEKSFREVLQMAMQVKEDTIRKAKEDAEAIRAKAQTEATEQLDGLSDRRDALKSEITELKAAAADYRQKFEALLQAQQDALEKATDLF
;
A
#
# COMPACT_ATOMS: atom_id res chain seq x y z
N MET A 1 -46.26 -9.60 -14.36
CA MET A 1 -45.57 -9.08 -15.55
C MET A 1 -44.73 -10.21 -16.09
N GLU A 2 -45.01 -10.62 -17.32
CA GLU A 2 -44.19 -11.59 -18.05
C GLU A 2 -42.85 -10.94 -18.37
N LYS A 3 -41.73 -11.66 -18.18
CA LYS A 3 -40.41 -11.11 -18.43
C LYS A 3 -40.18 -11.13 -19.94
N ILE A 4 -39.76 -9.99 -20.49
CA ILE A 4 -39.32 -9.90 -21.88
C ILE A 4 -37.97 -10.61 -21.98
N THR A 5 -37.87 -11.60 -22.86
CA THR A 5 -36.63 -12.33 -23.18
C THR A 5 -36.14 -11.96 -24.58
N VAL A 6 -34.85 -12.13 -24.85
CA VAL A 6 -34.26 -11.90 -26.18
C VAL A 6 -35.00 -12.69 -27.26
N ASP A 7 -35.32 -13.95 -26.98
CA ASP A 7 -36.12 -14.83 -27.86
C ASP A 7 -37.53 -14.27 -28.14
N LEU A 8 -38.16 -13.63 -27.14
CA LEU A 8 -39.47 -13.01 -27.31
C LEU A 8 -39.41 -11.76 -28.20
N ILE A 9 -38.33 -10.98 -28.10
CA ILE A 9 -38.12 -9.77 -28.92
C ILE A 9 -37.87 -10.18 -30.37
N ALA A 10 -37.01 -11.17 -30.60
CA ALA A 10 -36.66 -11.67 -31.93
C ALA A 10 -37.87 -12.22 -32.71
N HIS A 11 -38.84 -12.82 -32.02
CA HIS A 11 -40.05 -13.38 -32.63
C HIS A 11 -41.28 -12.44 -32.53
N LYS A 12 -41.08 -11.17 -32.13
CA LYS A 12 -42.19 -10.24 -31.92
C LYS A 12 -42.65 -9.64 -33.25
N GLU A 13 -43.84 -10.06 -33.70
CA GLU A 13 -44.49 -9.41 -34.84
C GLU A 13 -45.39 -8.24 -34.40
N PHE A 14 -45.21 -7.09 -35.04
CA PHE A 14 -46.03 -5.90 -34.83
C PHE A 14 -47.09 -5.74 -35.94
N SER A 15 -48.31 -5.36 -35.56
CA SER A 15 -49.37 -5.07 -36.52
C SER A 15 -49.11 -3.76 -37.26
N ILE A 16 -49.25 -3.76 -38.59
CA ILE A 16 -49.06 -2.58 -39.43
C ILE A 16 -50.25 -1.62 -39.28
N SER A 17 -49.96 -0.34 -39.04
CA SER A 17 -50.95 0.74 -38.96
C SER A 17 -50.61 1.86 -39.96
N SER A 18 -51.63 2.54 -40.50
CA SER A 18 -51.48 3.59 -41.53
C SER A 18 -50.63 4.81 -41.11
N LYS A 19 -50.31 4.95 -39.82
CA LYS A 19 -49.35 5.93 -39.27
C LYS A 19 -48.40 5.25 -38.28
N GLY A 20 -47.83 4.11 -38.67
CA GLY A 20 -46.88 3.34 -37.88
C GLY A 20 -45.44 3.88 -37.97
N TYR A 21 -44.56 3.25 -37.20
CA TYR A 21 -43.11 3.44 -37.31
C TYR A 21 -42.55 2.74 -38.55
N ASP A 22 -41.38 3.17 -39.02
CA ASP A 22 -40.66 2.48 -40.08
C ASP A 22 -40.24 1.09 -39.58
N GLN A 23 -40.63 0.05 -40.30
CA GLN A 23 -40.34 -1.33 -39.92
C GLN A 23 -38.83 -1.59 -39.85
N ALA A 24 -38.05 -1.07 -40.79
CA ALA A 24 -36.60 -1.30 -40.81
C ALA A 24 -35.88 -0.62 -39.64
N GLU A 25 -36.35 0.56 -39.23
CA GLU A 25 -35.81 1.27 -38.07
C GLU A 25 -36.17 0.56 -36.76
N VAL A 26 -37.39 0.03 -36.67
CA VAL A 26 -37.83 -0.77 -35.53
C VAL A 26 -37.04 -2.07 -35.42
N ASP A 27 -36.83 -2.78 -36.53
CA ASP A 27 -36.07 -4.03 -36.55
C ASP A 27 -34.61 -3.80 -36.09
N ASN A 28 -33.94 -2.78 -36.61
CA ASN A 28 -32.57 -2.42 -36.17
C ASN A 28 -32.52 -2.08 -34.67
N PHE A 29 -33.52 -1.35 -34.17
CA PHE A 29 -33.58 -1.00 -32.75
C PHE A 29 -33.84 -2.21 -31.85
N LEU A 30 -34.60 -3.20 -32.32
CA LEU A 30 -34.83 -4.45 -31.61
C LEU A 30 -33.58 -5.33 -31.58
N ASP A 31 -32.80 -5.34 -32.67
CA ASP A 31 -31.49 -5.98 -32.71
C ASP A 31 -30.53 -5.35 -31.68
N ASP A 32 -30.45 -4.02 -31.63
CA ASP A 32 -29.65 -3.30 -30.63
C ASP A 32 -30.07 -3.64 -29.18
N ILE A 33 -31.38 -3.74 -28.91
CA ILE A 33 -31.90 -4.14 -27.59
C ILE A 33 -31.52 -5.59 -27.27
N CYS A 34 -31.61 -6.50 -28.25
CA CYS A 34 -31.19 -7.89 -28.07
C CYS A 34 -29.72 -7.99 -27.69
N GLU A 35 -28.83 -7.30 -28.42
CA GLU A 35 -27.39 -7.25 -28.12
C GLU A 35 -27.11 -6.66 -26.73
N GLU A 36 -27.81 -5.59 -26.36
CA GLU A 36 -27.70 -4.96 -25.04
C GLU A 36 -28.12 -5.91 -23.91
N MET A 37 -29.24 -6.62 -24.10
CA MET A 37 -29.76 -7.57 -23.13
C MET A 37 -28.84 -8.77 -22.94
N GLU A 38 -28.33 -9.35 -24.03
CA GLU A 38 -27.34 -10.44 -23.96
C GLU A 38 -26.06 -10.00 -23.24
N ARG A 39 -25.60 -8.76 -23.49
CA ARG A 39 -24.46 -8.19 -22.78
C ARG A 39 -24.73 -8.04 -21.28
N MET A 40 -25.89 -7.50 -20.91
CA MET A 40 -26.29 -7.38 -19.50
C MET A 40 -26.42 -8.75 -18.83
N GLU A 41 -26.98 -9.75 -19.51
CA GLU A 41 -27.08 -11.11 -18.98
C GLU A 41 -25.70 -11.73 -18.74
N LYS A 42 -24.76 -11.54 -19.67
CA LYS A 42 -23.36 -11.97 -19.53
C LYS A 42 -22.67 -11.26 -18.37
N GLU A 43 -22.85 -9.95 -18.23
CA GLU A 43 -22.28 -9.19 -17.12
C GLU A 43 -22.85 -9.62 -15.77
N ILE A 44 -24.17 -9.85 -15.69
CA ILE A 44 -24.82 -10.40 -14.49
C ILE A 44 -24.27 -11.78 -14.17
N MET A 45 -24.03 -12.63 -15.17
CA MET A 45 -23.46 -13.96 -14.98
C MET A 45 -22.02 -13.89 -14.47
N ASP A 46 -21.18 -13.03 -15.05
CA ASP A 46 -19.80 -12.78 -14.62
C ASP A 46 -19.72 -12.21 -13.20
N LEU A 47 -20.60 -11.26 -12.85
CA LEU A 47 -20.69 -10.69 -11.51
C LEU A 47 -21.18 -11.72 -10.49
N ARG A 48 -22.16 -12.56 -10.85
CA ARG A 48 -22.60 -13.69 -10.02
C ARG A 48 -21.47 -14.70 -9.82
N GLN A 49 -20.71 -15.03 -10.86
CA GLN A 49 -19.57 -15.94 -10.76
C GLN A 49 -18.44 -15.37 -9.90
N LYS A 50 -18.13 -14.08 -10.02
CA LYS A 50 -17.18 -13.40 -9.12
C LYS A 50 -17.65 -13.42 -7.68
N THR A 51 -18.96 -13.27 -7.45
CA THR A 51 -19.55 -13.29 -6.11
C THR A 51 -19.56 -14.71 -5.53
N THR A 52 -19.78 -15.78 -6.32
CA THR A 52 -19.70 -17.17 -5.85
C THR A 52 -18.27 -17.65 -5.61
N VAL A 53 -17.27 -17.09 -6.29
CA VAL A 53 -15.85 -17.38 -6.01
C VAL A 53 -15.38 -16.67 -4.73
N VAL A 54 -15.95 -15.51 -4.39
CA VAL A 54 -15.70 -14.79 -3.13
C VAL A 54 -16.56 -15.32 -1.97
N HIS A 55 -17.72 -15.93 -2.27
CA HIS A 55 -18.61 -16.61 -1.32
C HIS A 55 -18.98 -18.01 -1.83
N PRO A 56 -18.24 -19.08 -1.46
CA PRO A 56 -18.59 -20.44 -1.86
C PRO A 56 -19.74 -20.98 -1.00
N ALA A 57 -20.94 -20.40 -1.09
CA ALA A 57 -22.22 -21.01 -0.68
C ALA A 57 -23.39 -20.03 -0.84
N ALA A 58 -24.10 -20.11 -1.97
CA ALA A 58 -25.55 -19.92 -2.03
C ALA A 58 -26.08 -20.27 -3.43
N PRO A 59 -26.77 -21.41 -3.62
CA PRO A 59 -27.78 -21.51 -4.66
C PRO A 59 -29.09 -20.89 -4.13
N ALA A 60 -29.68 -20.00 -4.93
CA ALA A 60 -30.99 -19.44 -4.65
C ALA A 60 -32.11 -20.43 -5.08
N ALA A 61 -33.00 -20.70 -4.13
CA ALA A 61 -34.45 -20.97 -4.28
C ALA A 61 -34.91 -22.26 -5.00
N ALA A 62 -35.41 -23.24 -4.23
CA ALA A 62 -36.84 -23.34 -3.90
C ALA A 62 -37.12 -24.67 -3.17
N GLY A 63 -37.54 -24.61 -1.90
CA GLY A 63 -37.97 -25.77 -1.13
C GLY A 63 -37.34 -25.79 0.26
N SER A 64 -38.16 -25.55 1.29
CA SER A 64 -37.89 -25.72 2.73
C SER A 64 -36.42 -25.58 3.14
N VAL A 65 -36.03 -24.37 3.53
CA VAL A 65 -34.76 -24.17 4.22
C VAL A 65 -34.81 -25.02 5.49
N ASN A 66 -34.02 -26.08 5.53
CA ASN A 66 -33.90 -26.91 6.72
C ASN A 66 -33.25 -26.04 7.81
N GLU A 67 -33.78 -26.05 9.04
CA GLU A 67 -33.21 -25.28 10.18
C GLU A 67 -31.70 -25.54 10.36
N ASP A 68 -31.22 -26.72 9.97
CA ASP A 68 -29.81 -27.10 10.01
C ASP A 68 -28.93 -26.36 8.98
N GLN A 69 -29.48 -25.99 7.82
CA GLN A 69 -28.78 -25.15 6.85
C GLN A 69 -28.67 -23.70 7.32
N GLU A 70 -29.68 -23.16 8.01
CA GLU A 70 -29.61 -21.82 8.62
C GLU A 70 -28.63 -21.77 9.79
N LYS A 71 -28.60 -22.83 10.63
CA LYS A 71 -27.63 -22.96 11.72
C LYS A 71 -26.20 -23.04 11.18
N SER A 72 -25.96 -23.89 10.18
CA SER A 72 -24.65 -24.01 9.53
C SER A 72 -24.22 -22.70 8.87
N PHE A 73 -25.13 -21.99 8.21
CA PHE A 73 -24.83 -20.68 7.61
C PHE A 73 -24.48 -19.61 8.65
N ARG A 74 -25.21 -19.58 9.78
CA ARG A 74 -24.88 -18.68 10.91
C ARG A 74 -23.53 -19.01 11.53
N GLU A 75 -23.20 -20.30 11.67
CA GLU A 75 -21.92 -20.75 12.19
C GLU A 75 -20.76 -20.36 11.26
N VAL A 76 -20.93 -20.53 9.95
CA VAL A 76 -19.96 -20.08 8.93
C VAL A 76 -19.80 -18.56 8.96
N LEU A 77 -20.90 -17.80 9.09
CA LEU A 77 -20.83 -16.35 9.20
C LEU A 77 -20.09 -15.90 10.47
N GLN A 78 -20.33 -16.59 11.60
CA GLN A 78 -19.64 -16.32 12.85
C GLN A 78 -18.15 -16.65 12.76
N MET A 79 -17.78 -17.79 12.16
CA MET A 79 -16.38 -18.11 11.88
C MET A 79 -15.74 -17.08 10.96
N ALA A 80 -16.42 -16.64 9.90
CA ALA A 80 -15.91 -15.61 9.00
C ALA A 80 -15.68 -14.28 9.74
N MET A 81 -16.58 -13.90 10.66
CA MET A 81 -16.39 -12.72 11.51
C MET A 81 -15.20 -12.87 12.46
N GLN A 82 -15.03 -14.05 13.09
CA GLN A 82 -13.89 -14.34 13.95
C GLN A 82 -12.56 -14.30 13.19
N VAL A 83 -12.50 -14.94 12.02
CA VAL A 83 -11.31 -14.94 11.16
C VAL A 83 -10.97 -13.51 10.71
N LYS A 84 -11.97 -12.68 10.38
CA LYS A 84 -11.75 -11.28 10.04
C LYS A 84 -11.15 -10.51 11.24
N GLU A 85 -11.74 -10.66 12.42
CA GLU A 85 -11.27 -9.98 13.62
C GLU A 85 -9.85 -10.42 14.00
N ASP A 86 -9.56 -11.73 13.92
CA ASP A 86 -8.23 -12.29 14.16
C ASP A 86 -7.20 -11.78 13.16
N THR A 87 -7.59 -11.65 11.89
CA THR A 87 -6.71 -11.09 10.85
C THR A 87 -6.42 -9.62 11.12
N ILE A 88 -7.43 -8.83 11.50
CA ILE A 88 -7.25 -7.41 11.84
C ILE A 88 -6.36 -7.27 13.08
N ARG A 89 -6.56 -8.10 14.10
CA ARG A 89 -5.74 -8.12 15.31
C ARG A 89 -4.28 -8.43 15.00
N LYS A 90 -4.01 -9.51 14.26
CA LYS A 90 -2.65 -9.88 13.84
C LYS A 90 -1.98 -8.79 13.01
N ALA A 91 -2.69 -8.22 12.05
CA ALA A 91 -2.16 -7.12 11.24
C ALA A 91 -1.81 -5.88 12.08
N LYS A 92 -2.59 -5.59 13.13
CA LYS A 92 -2.28 -4.50 14.08
C LYS A 92 -1.07 -4.83 14.94
N GLU A 93 -1.00 -6.03 15.50
CA GLU A 93 0.15 -6.49 16.30
C GLU A 93 1.44 -6.46 15.47
N ASP A 94 1.41 -6.97 14.24
CA ASP A 94 2.54 -6.93 13.32
C ASP A 94 2.94 -5.48 12.98
N ALA A 95 1.96 -4.59 12.74
CA ALA A 95 2.23 -3.19 12.47
C ALA A 95 2.87 -2.47 13.67
N GLU A 96 2.41 -2.75 14.90
CA GLU A 96 2.99 -2.22 16.12
C GLU A 96 4.41 -2.78 16.35
N ALA A 97 4.63 -4.07 16.12
CA ALA A 97 5.94 -4.69 16.22
C ALA A 97 6.94 -4.10 15.21
N ILE A 98 6.52 -3.89 13.96
CA ILE A 98 7.34 -3.24 12.93
C ILE A 98 7.70 -1.82 13.34
N ARG A 99 6.73 -1.04 13.85
CA ARG A 99 6.98 0.33 14.32
C ARG A 99 7.93 0.36 15.50
N ALA A 100 7.73 -0.52 16.48
CA ALA A 100 8.58 -0.62 17.65
C ALA A 100 10.03 -0.97 17.25
N LYS A 101 10.20 -1.97 16.38
CA LYS A 101 11.51 -2.35 15.85
C LYS A 101 12.18 -1.21 15.09
N ALA A 102 11.46 -0.56 14.18
CA ALA A 102 11.99 0.57 13.42
C ALA A 102 12.38 1.75 14.34
N GLN A 103 11.61 2.00 15.41
CA GLN A 103 11.92 3.04 16.37
C GLN A 103 13.17 2.70 17.17
N THR A 104 13.32 1.46 17.65
CA THR A 104 14.52 1.00 18.36
C THR A 104 15.76 1.09 17.47
N GLU A 105 15.68 0.58 16.23
CA GLU A 105 16.80 0.66 15.27
C GLU A 105 17.17 2.11 14.96
N ALA A 106 16.19 3.00 14.81
CA ALA A 106 16.44 4.43 14.60
C ALA A 106 17.12 5.09 15.81
N THR A 107 16.69 4.76 17.03
CA THR A 107 17.32 5.30 18.25
C THR A 107 18.75 4.77 18.42
N GLU A 108 18.99 3.49 18.19
CA GLU A 108 20.34 2.91 18.25
C GLU A 108 21.27 3.53 17.21
N GLN A 109 20.78 3.76 15.99
CA GLN A 109 21.56 4.44 14.95
C GLN A 109 21.87 5.89 15.32
N LEU A 110 20.89 6.62 15.88
CA LEU A 110 21.09 8.00 16.33
C LEU A 110 22.10 8.08 17.47
N ASP A 111 22.05 7.16 18.42
CA ASP A 111 22.98 7.09 19.53
C ASP A 111 24.40 6.77 19.03
N GLY A 112 24.55 5.79 18.13
CA GLY A 112 25.84 5.46 17.52
C GLY A 112 26.44 6.63 16.70
N LEU A 113 25.60 7.36 15.95
CA LEU A 113 26.03 8.57 15.24
C LEU A 113 26.40 9.70 16.19
N SER A 114 25.65 9.86 17.28
CA SER A 114 25.90 10.84 18.33
C SER A 114 27.26 10.59 18.98
N ASP A 115 27.54 9.36 19.39
CA ASP A 115 28.81 8.95 19.99
C ASP A 115 29.97 9.15 19.03
N ARG A 116 29.81 8.76 17.76
CA ARG A 116 30.85 8.97 16.74
C ARG A 116 31.13 10.45 16.52
N ARG A 117 30.09 11.29 16.54
CA ARG A 117 30.19 12.73 16.42
C ARG A 117 30.93 13.34 17.62
N ASP A 118 30.71 12.86 18.83
CA ASP A 118 31.39 13.35 20.02
C ASP A 118 32.86 12.87 20.08
N ALA A 119 33.14 11.62 19.66
CA ALA A 119 34.50 11.13 19.49
C ALA A 119 35.30 11.97 18.46
N LEU A 120 34.72 12.24 17.30
CA LEU A 120 35.34 13.10 16.28
C LEU A 120 35.56 14.52 16.78
N LYS A 121 34.64 15.08 17.59
CA LYS A 121 34.85 16.39 18.21
C LYS A 121 36.04 16.36 19.17
N SER A 122 36.18 15.32 20.00
CA SER A 122 37.35 15.17 20.88
C SER A 122 38.66 15.13 20.06
N GLU A 123 38.69 14.29 19.02
CA GLU A 123 39.85 14.15 18.14
C GLU A 123 40.23 15.49 17.47
N ILE A 124 39.24 16.27 17.02
CA ILE A 124 39.47 17.62 16.48
C ILE A 124 40.06 18.55 17.54
N THR A 125 39.57 18.49 18.78
CA THR A 125 40.11 19.34 19.86
C THR A 125 41.54 18.96 20.23
N GLU A 126 41.85 17.67 20.26
CA GLU A 126 43.20 17.16 20.51
C GLU A 126 44.17 17.54 19.39
N LEU A 127 43.77 17.37 18.13
CA LEU A 127 44.56 17.80 16.97
C LEU A 127 44.83 19.30 16.97
N LYS A 128 43.84 20.12 17.35
CA LYS A 128 44.03 21.57 17.48
C LYS A 128 45.00 21.92 18.60
N ALA A 129 44.92 21.23 19.74
CA ALA A 129 45.86 21.42 20.84
C ALA A 129 47.28 21.00 20.44
N ALA A 130 47.44 19.85 19.79
CA ALA A 130 48.72 19.38 19.28
C ALA A 130 49.32 20.34 18.24
N ALA A 131 48.51 20.89 17.34
CA ALA A 131 48.95 21.88 16.35
C ALA A 131 49.38 23.20 17.02
N ALA A 132 48.69 23.64 18.08
CA ALA A 132 49.06 24.81 18.85
C ALA A 132 50.39 24.61 19.59
N ASP A 133 50.57 23.46 20.25
CA ASP A 133 51.81 23.10 20.94
C ASP A 133 53.00 22.99 19.96
N TYR A 134 52.79 22.37 18.80
CA TYR A 134 53.81 22.32 17.75
C TYR A 134 54.22 23.73 17.28
N ARG A 135 53.23 24.61 17.07
CA ARG A 135 53.50 26.01 16.67
C ARG A 135 54.31 26.73 17.75
N GLN A 136 53.95 26.60 19.02
CA GLN A 136 54.68 27.21 20.12
C GLN A 136 56.12 26.69 20.23
N LYS A 137 56.33 25.38 20.10
CA LYS A 137 57.67 24.77 20.10
C LYS A 137 58.52 25.26 18.93
N PHE A 138 57.91 25.40 17.75
CA PHE A 138 58.59 25.91 16.56
C PHE A 138 58.98 27.39 16.71
N GLU A 139 58.10 28.22 17.26
CA GLU A 139 58.38 29.63 17.53
C GLU A 139 59.50 29.80 18.56
N ALA A 140 59.48 29.02 19.64
CA ALA A 140 60.56 29.01 20.63
C ALA A 140 61.90 28.58 20.03
N LEU A 141 61.91 27.60 19.11
CA LEU A 141 63.11 27.18 18.40
C LEU A 141 63.64 28.30 17.49
N LEU A 142 62.77 29.01 16.77
CA LEU A 142 63.18 30.14 15.94
C LEU A 142 63.75 31.30 16.77
N GLN A 143 63.14 31.63 17.91
CA GLN A 143 63.67 32.63 18.84
C GLN A 143 65.04 32.22 19.38
N ALA A 144 65.22 30.96 19.78
CA ALA A 144 66.52 30.47 20.23
C ALA A 144 67.60 30.54 19.14
N GLN A 145 67.24 30.27 17.88
CA GLN A 145 68.16 30.41 16.74
C GLN A 145 68.48 31.88 16.45
N GLN A 146 67.51 32.79 16.56
CA GLN A 146 67.72 34.22 16.40
C GLN A 146 68.66 34.77 17.48
N ASP A 147 68.40 34.45 18.76
CA ASP A 147 69.26 34.86 19.88
C ASP A 147 70.71 34.36 19.70
N ALA A 148 70.88 33.16 19.15
CA ALA A 148 72.21 32.61 18.86
C ALA A 148 72.92 33.39 17.74
N LEU A 149 72.20 33.83 16.71
CA LEU A 149 72.75 34.66 15.64
C LEU A 149 73.12 36.07 16.12
N GLU A 150 72.27 36.69 16.95
CA GLU A 150 72.57 38.01 17.53
C GLU A 150 73.84 37.95 18.38
N LYS A 151 73.95 36.97 19.29
CA LYS A 151 75.18 36.76 20.09
C LYS A 151 76.41 36.47 19.24
N ALA A 152 76.25 35.70 18.16
CA ALA A 152 77.36 35.43 17.25
C ALA A 152 77.81 36.70 16.52
N THR A 153 76.88 37.61 16.21
CA THR A 153 77.17 38.89 15.54
C THR A 153 77.86 39.87 16.49
N ASP A 154 77.47 39.91 17.78
CA ASP A 154 78.12 40.76 18.80
C ASP A 154 79.56 40.33 19.14
N LEU A 155 79.98 39.12 18.74
CA LEU A 155 81.34 38.62 18.95
C LEU A 155 82.33 39.00 17.84
N PHE A 156 81.86 39.60 16.74
CA PHE A 156 82.68 40.07 15.61
C PHE A 156 82.69 41.60 15.53
#